data_AF-A0A9D2NV42-F1
#
_entry.id   AF-A0A9D2NV42-F1
#
_cell.length_a   1.000
_cell.length_b   1.000
_cell.length_c   1.000
_cell.angle_alpha   90.00
_cell.angle_beta   90.00
_cell.angle_gamma   90.00
#
_symmetry.space_group_name_H-M   'P 1'
#
loop_
_entity.id
_entity.type
_entity.pdbx_description
1 polymer ?
#
loop_
_entity_poly.entity_id
_entity_poly.type
_entity_poly.pdbx_seq_one_letter_code
_entity_poly.pdbx_strand_id
1 'polypeptide(L)'
;MVFRYLMCLCHDADMAEELTQETFCRAIQSSFKVRDDCKVSTWLCQIAKHVWYQELEKRKKHTYHPLDEGLIADGDSPEEIMIRAEEKMELFHRVHALKETEKEVVLLRITGTFAFREIGELFGKSENWARVTFYRAKQKLISSGRGKEKKDEV
;
A
#
# COMPACT_ATOMS: atom_id res chain seq x y z
N MET A 1 4.55 10.43 -12.10
CA MET A 1 4.59 9.01 -11.67
C MET A 1 4.94 8.88 -10.19
N VAL A 2 6.06 9.44 -9.73
CA VAL A 2 6.51 9.40 -8.32
C VAL A 2 5.46 9.94 -7.35
N PHE A 3 4.92 11.14 -7.61
CA PHE A 3 3.84 11.71 -6.78
C PHE A 3 2.63 10.77 -6.67
N ARG A 4 2.15 10.21 -7.79
CA ARG A 4 1.04 9.25 -7.79
C ARG A 4 1.35 7.97 -7.01
N TYR A 5 2.59 7.50 -7.08
CA TYR A 5 3.07 6.36 -6.31
C TYR A 5 3.06 6.66 -4.81
N LEU A 6 3.57 7.83 -4.40
CA LEU A 6 3.58 8.27 -3.00
C LEU A 6 2.17 8.54 -2.48
N MET A 7 1.31 9.19 -3.27
CA MET A 7 -0.11 9.37 -2.95
C MET A 7 -0.81 8.05 -2.63
N CYS A 8 -0.51 6.98 -3.38
CA CYS A 8 -1.08 5.66 -3.11
C CYS A 8 -0.58 5.06 -1.78
N LEU A 9 0.56 5.51 -1.26
CA LEU A 9 1.18 4.99 -0.05
C LEU A 9 0.79 5.80 1.17
N CYS A 10 0.94 7.13 1.13
CA CYS A 10 0.69 8.01 2.26
C CYS A 10 -0.78 8.43 2.40
N HIS A 11 -1.57 8.43 1.31
CA HIS A 11 -2.95 8.92 1.28
C HIS A 11 -3.10 10.38 1.79
N ASP A 12 -2.03 11.17 1.67
CA ASP A 12 -1.92 12.55 2.14
C ASP A 12 -1.17 13.35 1.07
N ALA A 13 -1.81 14.43 0.59
CA ALA A 13 -1.30 15.23 -0.53
C ALA A 13 -0.04 16.01 -0.19
N ASP A 14 0.00 16.65 0.97
CA ASP A 14 1.13 17.46 1.42
C ASP A 14 2.34 16.57 1.67
N MET A 15 2.12 15.41 2.29
CA MET A 15 3.16 14.41 2.52
C MET A 15 3.66 13.79 1.21
N ALA A 16 2.77 13.49 0.27
CA ALA A 16 3.19 13.00 -1.04
C ALA A 16 4.03 14.03 -1.79
N GLU A 17 3.69 15.32 -1.67
CA GLU A 17 4.44 16.41 -2.28
C GLU A 17 5.84 16.53 -1.67
N GLU A 18 5.95 16.59 -0.35
CA GLU A 18 7.22 16.66 0.38
C GLU A 18 8.13 15.48 0.04
N LEU A 19 7.60 14.25 0.10
CA LEU A 19 8.34 13.04 -0.24
C LEU A 19 8.74 13.00 -1.72
N THR A 20 7.93 13.59 -2.60
CA THR A 20 8.26 13.71 -4.03
C THR A 20 9.46 14.63 -4.21
N GLN A 21 9.45 15.81 -3.57
CA GLN A 21 10.56 16.76 -3.62
C GLN A 21 11.85 16.12 -3.10
N GLU A 22 11.80 15.48 -1.94
CA GLU A 22 12.93 14.76 -1.35
C GLU A 22 13.47 13.65 -2.26
N THR A 23 12.57 12.91 -2.93
CA THR A 23 12.94 11.87 -3.90
C THR A 23 13.79 12.44 -5.03
N PHE A 24 13.37 13.57 -5.62
CA PHE A 24 14.11 14.21 -6.71
C PHE A 24 15.43 14.83 -6.23
N CYS A 25 15.46 15.46 -5.05
CA CYS A 25 16.69 15.95 -4.43
C CYS A 25 17.73 14.83 -4.29
N ARG A 26 17.34 13.69 -3.72
CA ARG A 26 18.23 12.52 -3.57
C ARG A 26 18.66 11.95 -4.92
N ALA A 27 17.75 11.90 -5.89
CA ALA A 27 18.06 11.41 -7.23
C ALA A 27 19.14 12.26 -7.93
N ILE A 28 19.06 13.59 -7.79
CA ILE A 28 20.05 14.53 -8.34
C ILE A 28 21.40 14.37 -7.62
N GLN A 29 21.39 14.22 -6.30
CA GLN A 29 22.60 14.05 -5.48
C GLN A 29 23.29 12.69 -5.73
N SER A 30 22.53 11.65 -5.99
CA SER A 30 23.05 10.36 -6.44
C SER A 30 23.47 10.48 -7.91
N SER A 31 24.69 10.93 -8.18
CA SER A 31 25.24 11.12 -9.54
C SER A 31 24.79 9.98 -10.45
N PHE A 32 23.82 10.25 -11.33
CA PHE A 32 22.96 9.29 -12.07
C PHE A 32 23.64 7.94 -12.37
N LYS A 33 23.70 7.04 -11.39
CA LYS A 33 23.99 5.61 -11.62
C LYS A 33 22.66 4.97 -11.97
N VAL A 34 22.06 5.44 -13.07
CA VAL A 34 21.00 4.69 -13.71
C VAL A 34 21.66 3.41 -14.18
N ARG A 35 21.32 2.32 -13.51
CA ARG A 35 21.72 0.98 -13.96
C ARG A 35 21.07 0.84 -15.34
N ASP A 36 21.86 0.65 -16.40
CA ASP A 36 21.41 0.65 -17.80
C ASP A 36 20.20 -0.27 -18.07
N ASP A 37 19.94 -1.22 -17.17
CA ASP A 37 18.87 -2.21 -17.25
C ASP A 37 17.51 -1.75 -16.69
N CYS A 38 17.39 -0.54 -16.12
CA CYS A 38 16.18 -0.10 -15.43
C CYS A 38 15.67 1.27 -15.92
N LYS A 39 14.35 1.38 -16.14
CA LYS A 39 13.73 2.68 -16.49
C LYS A 39 13.94 3.68 -15.35
N VAL A 40 14.27 4.92 -15.70
CA VAL A 40 14.43 6.03 -14.74
C VAL A 40 13.22 6.17 -13.82
N SER A 41 12.01 5.95 -14.34
CA SER A 41 10.77 5.97 -13.56
C SER A 41 10.73 4.92 -12.45
N THR A 42 11.16 3.70 -12.74
CA THR A 42 11.25 2.59 -11.78
C THR A 42 12.30 2.92 -10.71
N TRP A 43 13.46 3.41 -11.14
CA TRP A 43 14.53 3.82 -10.22
C TRP A 43 14.09 4.95 -9.28
N LEU A 44 13.40 5.98 -9.79
CA LEU A 44 12.85 7.06 -8.96
C LEU A 44 11.85 6.54 -7.94
N CYS A 45 10.98 5.59 -8.31
CA CYS A 45 10.03 5.02 -7.36
C CYS A 45 10.71 4.12 -6.30
N GLN A 46 11.88 3.52 -6.60
CA GLN A 46 12.69 2.83 -5.60
C GLN A 46 13.27 3.81 -4.57
N ILE A 47 13.74 4.98 -5.02
CA ILE A 47 14.16 6.06 -4.11
C ILE A 47 12.97 6.51 -3.28
N ALA A 48 11.82 6.79 -3.92
CA ALA A 48 10.60 7.22 -3.24
C ALA A 48 10.14 6.23 -2.16
N LYS A 49 10.18 4.93 -2.46
CA LYS A 49 9.88 3.86 -1.50
C LYS A 49 10.83 3.89 -0.30
N HIS A 50 12.13 4.10 -0.54
CA HIS A 50 13.10 4.20 0.54
C HIS A 50 12.86 5.43 1.42
N VAL A 51 12.61 6.59 0.82
CA VAL A 51 12.27 7.84 1.54
C VAL A 51 11.00 7.64 2.38
N TRP A 52 9.96 7.05 1.79
CA TRP A 52 8.70 6.75 2.49
C TRP A 52 8.90 5.84 3.70
N TYR A 53 9.69 4.77 3.59
CA TYR A 53 9.94 3.90 4.74
C TYR A 53 10.73 4.58 5.85
N GLN A 54 11.70 5.43 5.51
CA GLN A 54 12.40 6.24 6.50
C GLN A 54 11.42 7.16 7.23
N GLU A 55 10.47 7.76 6.52
CA GLU A 55 9.44 8.61 7.11
C GLU A 55 8.49 7.81 8.03
N LEU A 56 8.06 6.62 7.61
CA LEU A 56 7.28 5.72 8.45
C LEU A 56 8.03 5.30 9.73
N GLU A 57 9.32 5.01 9.64
CA GLU A 57 10.15 4.68 10.81
C GLU A 57 10.29 5.86 11.77
N LYS A 58 10.46 7.08 11.25
CA LYS A 58 10.47 8.30 12.07
C LYS A 58 9.12 8.49 12.76
N ARG A 59 8.01 8.38 12.03
CA ARG A 59 6.66 8.52 12.59
C ARG A 59 6.38 7.48 13.68
N LYS A 60 6.76 6.22 13.48
CA LYS A 60 6.65 5.18 14.52
C LYS A 60 7.40 5.53 15.81
N LYS A 61 8.50 6.29 15.74
CA LYS A 61 9.23 6.79 16.92
C LYS A 61 8.55 8.01 17.57
N HIS A 62 7.64 8.67 16.86
CA HIS A 62 6.98 9.91 17.28
C HIS A 62 5.46 9.78 17.53
N THR A 63 4.83 8.62 17.27
CA THR A 63 3.36 8.49 17.37
C THR A 63 2.92 7.79 18.66
N TYR A 64 2.41 8.61 19.58
CA TYR A 64 1.27 8.32 20.47
C TYR A 64 0.06 7.95 19.59
N HIS A 65 -0.56 6.78 19.81
CA HIS A 65 -1.71 6.32 19.04
C HIS A 65 -2.86 7.35 19.07
N PRO A 66 -3.20 8.03 17.96
CA PRO A 66 -4.53 8.59 17.83
C PRO A 66 -5.46 7.40 17.63
N LEU A 67 -6.49 7.30 18.46
CA LEU A 67 -7.63 6.44 18.17
C LEU A 67 -8.12 6.83 16.76
N ASP A 68 -8.19 5.84 15.89
CA ASP A 68 -8.78 5.95 14.56
C ASP A 68 -10.25 6.33 14.76
N GLU A 69 -10.54 7.63 14.77
CA GLU A 69 -11.90 8.17 14.69
C GLU A 69 -12.44 7.81 13.31
N GLY A 70 -12.91 6.55 13.22
CA GLY A 70 -13.70 6.09 12.10
C GLY A 70 -14.90 7.01 11.97
N LEU A 71 -15.06 7.58 10.78
CA LEU A 71 -16.23 8.32 10.33
C LEU A 71 -17.50 7.61 10.81
N ILE A 72 -18.08 8.11 11.90
CA ILE A 72 -19.40 7.70 12.36
C ILE A 72 -20.36 8.19 11.28
N ALA A 73 -20.90 7.27 10.50
CA ALA A 73 -21.99 7.60 9.61
C ALA A 73 -23.21 7.93 10.49
N ASP A 74 -23.81 9.10 10.27
CA ASP A 74 -24.97 9.56 11.02
C ASP A 74 -26.11 8.56 10.80
N GLY A 75 -26.45 7.76 11.83
CA GLY A 75 -27.55 6.79 11.78
C GLY A 75 -27.22 5.33 12.09
N ASP A 76 -25.96 4.95 12.32
CA ASP A 76 -25.62 3.57 12.67
C ASP A 76 -26.01 3.20 14.11
N SER A 77 -26.57 2.00 14.29
CA SER A 77 -26.79 1.40 15.61
C SER A 77 -25.44 1.09 16.30
N PRO A 78 -25.35 1.15 17.65
CA PRO A 78 -24.15 0.75 18.38
C PRO A 78 -23.64 -0.67 18.02
N GLU A 79 -24.56 -1.56 17.64
CA GLU A 79 -24.23 -2.93 17.20
C GLU A 79 -23.59 -2.93 15.81
N GLU A 80 -24.07 -2.08 14.90
CA GLU A 80 -23.52 -1.92 13.55
C GLU A 80 -22.13 -1.28 13.56
N ILE A 81 -21.92 -0.32 14.47
CA ILE A 81 -20.60 0.28 14.71
C ILE A 81 -19.62 -0.79 15.19
N MET A 82 -20.03 -1.65 16.12
CA MET A 82 -19.19 -2.74 16.64
C MET A 82 -18.85 -3.75 15.54
N ILE A 83 -19.84 -4.20 14.75
CA ILE A 83 -19.63 -5.14 13.64
C ILE A 83 -18.65 -4.57 12.61
N ARG A 84 -18.81 -3.29 12.21
CA ARG A 84 -17.87 -2.65 11.27
C ARG A 84 -16.47 -2.52 11.84
N ALA A 85 -16.34 -2.22 13.13
CA ALA A 85 -15.04 -2.15 13.79
C ALA A 85 -14.34 -3.52 13.78
N GLU A 86 -15.07 -4.60 14.07
CA GLU A 86 -14.57 -5.98 14.00
C GLU A 86 -14.18 -6.37 12.58
N GLU A 87 -15.03 -6.09 11.58
CA GLU A 87 -14.74 -6.35 10.16
C GLU A 87 -13.50 -5.60 9.67
N LYS A 88 -13.36 -4.33 10.05
CA LYS A 88 -12.19 -3.49 9.72
C LYS A 88 -10.92 -4.05 10.36
N MET A 89 -10.99 -4.45 11.63
CA MET A 89 -9.85 -5.03 12.34
C MET A 89 -9.43 -6.38 11.75
N GLU A 90 -10.41 -7.21 11.33
CA GLU A 90 -10.13 -8.49 10.69
C GLU A 90 -9.51 -8.30 9.30
N LEU A 91 -10.01 -7.35 8.51
CA LEU A 91 -9.40 -6.96 7.24
C LEU A 91 -7.97 -6.45 7.45
N PHE A 92 -7.75 -5.62 8.47
CA PHE A 92 -6.43 -5.07 8.80
C PHE A 92 -5.42 -6.17 9.15
N HIS A 93 -5.82 -7.15 9.96
CA HIS A 93 -5.00 -8.33 10.26
C HIS A 93 -4.67 -9.15 9.01
N ARG A 94 -5.65 -9.38 8.12
CA ARG A 94 -5.44 -10.14 6.87
C ARG A 94 -4.49 -9.41 5.92
N VAL A 95 -4.61 -8.09 5.80
CA VAL A 95 -3.68 -7.26 5.02
C VAL A 95 -2.29 -7.30 5.65
N HIS A 96 -2.17 -7.24 6.98
CA HIS A 96 -0.88 -7.33 7.67
C HIS A 96 -0.16 -8.66 7.44
N ALA A 97 -0.90 -9.76 7.29
CA ALA A 97 -0.36 -11.11 7.04
C ALA A 97 0.19 -11.31 5.61
N LEU A 98 -0.12 -10.41 4.66
CA LEU A 98 0.48 -10.45 3.33
C LEU A 98 1.98 -10.13 3.39
N LYS A 99 2.76 -10.65 2.44
CA LYS A 99 4.14 -10.20 2.26
C LYS A 99 4.14 -8.74 1.79
N GLU A 100 5.16 -7.97 2.15
CA GLU A 100 5.24 -6.54 1.80
C GLU A 100 5.05 -6.27 0.30
N THR A 101 5.70 -7.07 -0.55
CA THR A 101 5.54 -7.00 -2.00
C THR A 101 4.11 -7.29 -2.46
N GLU A 102 3.40 -8.22 -1.80
CA GLU A 102 2.02 -8.54 -2.12
C GLU A 102 1.09 -7.39 -1.73
N LYS A 103 1.32 -6.75 -0.57
CA LYS A 103 0.57 -5.56 -0.13
C LYS A 103 0.71 -4.42 -1.12
N GLU A 104 1.93 -4.10 -1.54
CA GLU A 104 2.20 -3.02 -2.48
C GLU A 104 1.54 -3.27 -3.84
N VAL A 105 1.65 -4.49 -4.39
CA VAL A 105 1.01 -4.85 -5.66
C VAL A 105 -0.51 -4.73 -5.58
N VAL A 106 -1.12 -5.15 -4.46
CA VAL A 106 -2.56 -5.02 -4.23
C VAL A 106 -2.97 -3.56 -4.14
N LEU A 107 -2.26 -2.77 -3.33
CA LEU A 107 -2.55 -1.36 -3.12
C LEU A 107 -2.49 -0.57 -4.43
N LEU A 108 -1.38 -0.69 -5.17
CA LEU A 108 -1.18 0.01 -6.46
C LEU A 108 -2.24 -0.35 -7.51
N ARG A 109 -2.80 -1.56 -7.43
CA ARG A 109 -3.83 -2.02 -8.38
C ARG A 109 -5.24 -1.63 -7.96
N ILE A 110 -5.57 -1.74 -6.66
CA ILE A 110 -6.91 -1.41 -6.15
C ILE A 110 -7.16 0.09 -6.21
N THR A 111 -6.15 0.92 -5.96
CA THR A 111 -6.26 2.38 -6.11
C THR A 111 -6.48 2.82 -7.58
N GLY A 112 -6.47 1.88 -8.54
CA GLY A 112 -6.68 2.16 -9.96
C GLY A 112 -5.56 2.97 -10.61
N THR A 113 -4.47 3.23 -9.88
CA THR A 113 -3.46 4.20 -10.29
C THR A 113 -2.44 3.58 -11.24
N PHE A 114 -2.23 2.26 -11.22
CA PHE A 114 -1.27 1.58 -12.09
C PHE A 114 -1.87 0.38 -12.82
N ALA A 115 -1.56 0.25 -14.12
CA ALA A 115 -1.79 -0.95 -14.89
C ALA A 115 -0.82 -2.07 -14.48
N PHE A 116 -1.19 -3.34 -14.69
CA PHE A 116 -0.31 -4.47 -14.34
C PHE A 116 1.06 -4.41 -15.02
N ARG A 117 1.12 -3.88 -16.23
CA ARG A 117 2.39 -3.66 -16.93
C ARG A 117 3.27 -2.66 -16.17
N GLU A 118 2.71 -1.52 -15.77
CA GLU A 118 3.44 -0.49 -15.02
C GLU A 118 3.89 -1.00 -13.64
N ILE A 119 3.06 -1.83 -12.99
CA ILE A 119 3.45 -2.50 -11.74
C ILE A 119 4.61 -3.48 -12.01
N GLY A 120 4.55 -4.30 -13.05
CA GLY A 120 5.67 -5.17 -13.43
C GLY A 120 6.96 -4.37 -13.62
N GLU A 121 6.89 -3.30 -14.42
CA GLU A 121 8.02 -2.39 -14.67
C GLU A 121 8.57 -1.77 -13.38
N LEU A 122 7.70 -1.34 -12.45
CA LEU A 122 8.07 -0.78 -11.15
C LEU A 122 8.85 -1.76 -10.27
N PHE A 123 8.56 -3.05 -10.37
CA PHE A 123 9.24 -4.09 -9.60
C PHE A 123 10.41 -4.75 -10.37
N GLY A 124 10.69 -4.31 -11.61
CA GLY A 124 11.69 -4.96 -12.47
C GLY A 124 11.30 -6.39 -12.84
N LYS A 125 9.99 -6.64 -13.02
CA LYS A 125 9.38 -7.95 -13.31
C LYS A 125 8.44 -7.86 -14.52
N SER A 126 7.93 -9.00 -14.96
CA SER A 126 6.96 -9.05 -16.06
C SER A 126 5.56 -8.63 -15.61
N GLU A 127 4.73 -8.17 -16.55
CA GLU A 127 3.31 -7.93 -16.31
C GLU A 127 2.62 -9.18 -15.72
N ASN A 128 2.95 -10.36 -16.25
CA ASN A 128 2.38 -11.62 -15.77
C ASN A 128 2.72 -11.89 -14.30
N TRP A 129 3.95 -11.57 -13.88
CA TRP A 129 4.32 -11.65 -12.45
C TRP A 129 3.45 -10.74 -11.59
N ALA A 130 3.16 -9.51 -12.03
CA ALA A 130 2.28 -8.60 -11.31
C ALA A 130 0.84 -9.14 -11.20
N ARG A 131 0.29 -9.69 -12.29
CA ARG A 131 -1.05 -10.31 -12.31
C ARG A 131 -1.15 -11.51 -11.37
N VAL A 132 -0.17 -12.41 -11.42
CA VAL A 132 -0.12 -13.61 -10.56
C VAL A 132 0.05 -13.20 -9.09
N THR A 133 0.91 -12.22 -8.81
CA THR A 133 1.15 -11.73 -7.44
C THR A 133 -0.12 -11.09 -6.88
N PHE A 134 -0.78 -10.23 -7.65
CA PHE A 134 -2.07 -9.65 -7.30
C PHE A 134 -3.13 -10.72 -7.04
N TYR A 135 -3.25 -11.70 -7.95
CA TYR A 135 -4.21 -12.78 -7.81
C TYR A 135 -3.97 -13.61 -6.55
N ARG A 136 -2.73 -13.99 -6.26
CA ARG A 136 -2.37 -14.74 -5.05
C ARG A 136 -2.66 -13.95 -3.78
N ALA A 137 -2.32 -12.67 -3.77
CA ALA A 137 -2.60 -11.79 -2.64
C ALA A 137 -4.12 -11.65 -2.41
N LYS A 138 -4.89 -11.45 -3.48
CA LYS A 138 -6.36 -11.44 -3.43
C LYS A 138 -6.92 -12.76 -2.91
N GLN A 139 -6.41 -13.89 -3.36
CA GLN A 139 -6.83 -15.21 -2.88
C GLN A 139 -6.56 -15.39 -1.38
N LYS A 140 -5.40 -14.94 -0.88
CA LYS A 140 -5.10 -14.96 0.57
C LYS A 140 -6.06 -14.11 1.39
N LEU A 141 -6.41 -12.93 0.89
CA LEU A 141 -7.41 -12.05 1.53
C LEU A 141 -8.80 -12.71 1.57
N ILE A 142 -9.19 -13.42 0.52
CA ILE A 142 -10.49 -14.10 0.40
C ILE A 142 -10.53 -15.42 1.20
N SER A 143 -9.47 -16.25 1.13
CA SER A 143 -9.42 -17.56 1.80
C SER A 143 -9.43 -17.42 3.32
N SER A 144 -8.80 -16.37 3.85
CA SER A 144 -8.86 -16.04 5.28
C SER A 144 -10.22 -15.45 5.69
N GLY A 145 -11.09 -15.08 4.75
CA GLY A 145 -12.46 -14.65 5.00
C GLY A 145 -13.51 -15.77 4.98
N ARG A 146 -13.35 -16.75 4.08
CA ARG A 146 -14.30 -17.87 3.93
C ARG A 146 -14.25 -18.93 5.03
N GLY A 147 -13.34 -18.81 6.00
CA GLY A 147 -13.23 -19.75 7.13
C GLY A 147 -14.33 -19.62 8.19
N LYS A 148 -15.15 -18.56 8.14
CA LYS A 148 -16.20 -18.30 9.15
C LYS A 148 -17.64 -18.49 8.67
N GLU A 149 -17.95 -18.37 7.37
CA GLU A 149 -19.32 -18.60 6.85
C GLU A 149 -19.85 -20.03 7.09
N LYS A 150 -19.00 -21.00 7.46
CA LYS A 150 -19.40 -22.39 7.74
C LYS A 150 -19.64 -22.71 9.23
N LYS A 151 -19.51 -21.74 10.15
CA LYS A 151 -19.67 -22.00 11.60
C LYS A 151 -21.00 -21.55 12.18
N ASP A 152 -21.84 -20.84 11.43
CA ASP A 152 -23.12 -20.31 11.93
C ASP A 152 -24.34 -21.15 11.49
N GLU A 153 -24.13 -22.36 10.97
CA GLU A 153 -25.20 -23.26 10.48
C GLU A 153 -25.25 -24.64 11.18
N VAL A 154 -24.77 -24.75 12.43
CA VAL A 154 -24.93 -25.98 13.24
C VAL A 154 -25.60 -25.69 14.57
#